data_AF-A0AAU3V0W1-F1
#
_entry.id   AF-A0AAU3V0W1-F1
#
_cell.length_a   1.000
_cell.length_b   1.000
_cell.length_c   1.000
_cell.angle_alpha   90.00
_cell.angle_beta   90.00
_cell.angle_gamma   90.00
#
_symmetry.space_group_name_H-M   'P 1'
#
loop_
_entity.id
_entity.type
_entity.pdbx_description
1 polymer ?
#
loop_
_entity_poly.entity_id
_entity_poly.type
_entity_poly.pdbx_seq_one_letter_code
_entity_poly.pdbx_strand_id
1 'polypeptide(L)'
;MGREIGARTLAAIGLDIRLMQAVLNDLGQRAVEGRPVEAGQERDDVASMPVALRPVDYRWYKAFFGAAIGYYRKPPFPFLQVVWPNRDGACPWQPGGEDLMNLQLMLELHPDKHPDGVWTQDL
;
A
#
# COMPACT_ATOMS: atom_id res chain seq x y z
N MET A 1 5.59 -0.81 -30.78
CA MET A 1 5.98 -0.01 -29.60
C MET A 1 5.16 -0.52 -28.42
N GLY A 2 5.67 -1.53 -27.71
CA GLY A 2 4.96 -2.13 -26.59
C GLY A 2 5.02 -1.17 -25.40
N ARG A 3 3.85 -0.72 -24.91
CA ARG A 3 3.82 -0.03 -23.62
C ARG A 3 4.19 -1.06 -22.56
N GLU A 4 5.36 -0.93 -21.95
CA GLU A 4 5.60 -1.53 -20.64
C GLU A 4 4.58 -0.90 -19.70
N ILE A 5 3.45 -1.58 -19.50
CA ILE A 5 2.58 -1.30 -18.37
C ILE A 5 3.37 -1.86 -17.19
N GLY A 6 4.19 -1.04 -16.56
CA GLY A 6 4.95 -1.43 -15.37
C GLY A 6 3.95 -1.89 -14.31
N ALA A 7 3.77 -3.20 -14.17
CA ALA A 7 2.82 -3.77 -13.24
C ALA A 7 3.26 -3.38 -11.83
N ARG A 8 2.47 -2.50 -11.20
CA ARG A 8 2.67 -2.06 -9.83
C ARG A 8 2.16 -3.14 -8.89
N THR A 9 2.98 -3.52 -7.92
CA THR A 9 2.61 -4.53 -6.94
C THR A 9 1.93 -3.84 -5.77
N LEU A 10 0.73 -4.28 -5.41
CA LEU A 10 -0.05 -3.70 -4.32
C LEU A 10 0.13 -4.50 -3.04
N ALA A 11 0.24 -3.78 -1.91
CA ALA A 11 0.24 -4.35 -0.58
C ALA A 11 -0.79 -3.64 0.30
N ALA A 12 -1.49 -4.37 1.16
CA ALA A 12 -2.37 -3.82 2.18
C ALA A 12 -2.04 -4.49 3.51
N ILE A 13 -2.07 -3.72 4.61
CA ILE A 13 -1.71 -4.17 5.95
C ILE A 13 -2.85 -3.80 6.91
N GLY A 14 -3.18 -4.71 7.82
CA GLY A 14 -4.11 -4.44 8.92
C GLY A 14 -5.59 -4.43 8.56
N LEU A 15 -5.94 -4.71 7.31
CA LEU A 15 -7.33 -4.78 6.83
C LEU A 15 -7.87 -6.21 6.96
N ASP A 16 -9.19 -6.36 7.19
CA ASP A 16 -9.85 -7.66 7.13
C ASP A 16 -9.57 -8.35 5.79
N ILE A 17 -9.30 -9.66 5.81
CA ILE A 17 -8.83 -10.42 4.64
C ILE A 17 -9.82 -10.33 3.46
N ARG A 18 -11.13 -10.32 3.72
CA ARG A 18 -12.14 -10.27 2.64
C ARG A 18 -12.19 -8.89 2.01
N LEU A 19 -12.11 -7.85 2.84
CA LEU A 19 -12.10 -6.47 2.37
C LEU A 19 -10.80 -6.17 1.62
N MET A 20 -9.67 -6.67 2.11
CA MET A 20 -8.39 -6.60 1.41
C MET A 20 -8.45 -7.23 0.03
N GLN A 21 -8.98 -8.45 -0.08
CA GLN A 21 -9.15 -9.11 -1.38
C GLN A 21 -10.05 -8.32 -2.33
N ALA A 22 -11.17 -7.78 -1.83
CA ALA A 22 -12.09 -6.97 -2.63
C ALA A 22 -11.40 -5.71 -3.19
N VAL A 23 -10.69 -4.96 -2.33
CA VAL A 23 -9.94 -3.76 -2.70
C VAL A 23 -8.85 -4.06 -3.73
N LEU A 24 -8.03 -5.09 -3.48
CA LEU A 24 -6.93 -5.46 -4.38
C LEU A 24 -7.43 -5.95 -5.74
N ASN A 25 -8.50 -6.76 -5.76
CA ASN A 25 -9.08 -7.25 -7.00
C ASN A 25 -9.70 -6.12 -7.82
N ASP A 26 -10.42 -5.19 -7.18
CA ASP A 26 -11.04 -4.06 -7.88
C ASP A 26 -9.99 -3.09 -8.45
N LEU A 27 -8.93 -2.80 -7.69
CA LEU A 27 -7.77 -2.04 -8.18
C LEU A 27 -7.08 -2.75 -9.35
N GLY A 28 -6.88 -4.06 -9.26
CA GLY A 28 -6.28 -4.87 -10.32
C GLY A 28 -7.13 -4.85 -11.60
N GLN A 29 -8.44 -5.02 -11.46
CA GLN A 29 -9.38 -4.98 -12.58
C GLN A 29 -9.37 -3.61 -13.27
N ARG A 30 -9.35 -2.53 -12.50
CA ARG A 30 -9.26 -1.14 -13.03
C ARG A 30 -7.97 -0.89 -13.78
N ALA A 31 -6.85 -1.43 -13.29
CA ALA A 31 -5.58 -1.35 -13.98
C ALA A 31 -5.65 -2.01 -15.37
N VAL A 32 -6.31 -3.17 -15.47
CA VAL A 32 -6.55 -3.86 -16.76
C VAL A 32 -7.46 -3.05 -17.68
N GLU A 33 -8.46 -2.36 -17.13
CA GLU A 33 -9.38 -1.48 -17.86
C GLU A 33 -8.76 -0.13 -18.27
N GLY A 34 -7.47 0.07 -18.02
CA GLY A 34 -6.73 1.27 -18.44
C GLY A 34 -6.79 2.43 -17.44
N ARG A 35 -7.20 2.19 -16.19
CA ARG A 35 -7.08 3.14 -15.08
C ARG A 35 -5.84 2.83 -14.24
N PRO A 36 -4.67 3.41 -14.58
CA PRO A 36 -3.40 3.04 -13.98
C PRO A 36 -3.38 3.32 -12.47
N VAL A 37 -2.78 2.40 -11.73
CA VAL A 37 -2.57 2.46 -10.29
C VAL A 37 -1.22 3.15 -10.04
N GLU A 38 -1.24 4.37 -9.50
CA GLU A 38 -0.05 5.21 -9.33
C GLU A 38 0.11 5.72 -7.90
N ALA A 39 1.36 6.00 -7.51
CA ALA A 39 1.68 6.59 -6.21
C ALA A 39 1.05 7.97 -6.07
N GLY A 40 0.55 8.28 -4.87
CA GLY A 40 -0.09 9.55 -4.55
C GLY A 40 -1.55 9.65 -4.97
N GLN A 41 -2.10 8.65 -5.67
CA GLN A 41 -3.52 8.65 -6.03
C GLN A 41 -4.39 8.41 -4.80
N GLU A 42 -5.46 9.19 -4.69
CA GLU A 42 -6.62 8.90 -3.86
C GLU A 42 -7.73 8.37 -4.77
N ARG A 43 -8.37 7.28 -4.36
CA ARG A 43 -9.34 6.52 -5.14
C ARG A 43 -10.59 6.34 -4.31
N ASP A 44 -11.70 6.96 -4.70
CA ASP A 44 -13.02 6.76 -4.11
C ASP A 44 -13.86 5.71 -4.87
N ASP A 45 -13.33 5.23 -6.00
CA ASP A 45 -13.98 4.29 -6.89
C ASP A 45 -13.70 2.83 -6.55
N VAL A 46 -13.16 2.52 -5.35
CA VAL A 46 -12.66 1.20 -4.98
C VAL A 46 -13.43 0.61 -3.81
N ALA A 47 -14.04 -0.57 -4.01
CA ALA A 47 -14.63 -1.41 -2.95
C ALA A 47 -15.41 -0.66 -1.82
N SER A 48 -16.26 0.29 -2.20
CA SER A 48 -17.14 1.07 -1.30
C SER A 48 -16.42 1.92 -0.23
N MET A 49 -15.12 2.19 -0.36
CA MET A 49 -14.40 3.09 0.55
C MET A 49 -13.30 3.85 -0.18
N PRO A 50 -13.02 5.12 0.21
CA PRO A 50 -11.88 5.82 -0.37
C PRO A 50 -10.58 5.15 0.09
N VAL A 51 -9.62 4.96 -0.81
CA VAL A 51 -8.29 4.43 -0.50
C VAL A 51 -7.23 5.34 -1.06
N ALA A 52 -6.06 5.35 -0.43
CA ALA A 52 -4.91 6.11 -0.91
C ALA A 52 -3.77 5.16 -1.26
N LEU A 53 -3.12 5.42 -2.40
CA LEU A 53 -2.00 4.62 -2.89
C LEU A 53 -0.70 5.33 -2.53
N ARG A 54 0.06 4.78 -1.58
CA ARG A 54 1.32 5.37 -1.11
C ARG A 54 2.52 4.56 -1.57
N PRO A 55 3.66 5.18 -1.92
CA PRO A 55 4.87 4.45 -2.23
C PRO A 55 5.38 3.71 -0.98
N VAL A 56 6.03 2.57 -1.18
CA VAL A 56 6.72 1.85 -0.10
C VAL A 56 8.20 2.24 -0.09
N ASP A 57 8.73 2.68 1.05
CA ASP A 57 10.17 2.89 1.25
C ASP A 57 10.90 1.55 1.06
N TYR A 58 11.95 1.56 0.23
CA TYR A 58 12.67 0.35 -0.17
C TYR A 58 13.28 -0.43 1.00
N ARG A 59 13.49 0.22 2.15
CA ARG A 59 14.05 -0.43 3.35
C ARG A 59 13.08 -1.43 3.96
N TRP A 60 11.79 -1.30 3.71
CA TRP A 60 10.78 -2.30 4.09
C TRP A 60 10.85 -3.59 3.27
N TYR A 61 11.56 -3.61 2.14
CA TYR A 61 11.58 -4.77 1.25
C TYR A 61 12.25 -5.99 1.85
N LYS A 62 13.29 -5.78 2.66
CA LYS A 62 13.97 -6.91 3.33
C LYS A 62 13.05 -7.59 4.33
N ALA A 63 12.26 -6.80 5.07
CA ALA A 63 11.35 -7.29 6.10
C ALA A 63 10.11 -7.99 5.52
N PHE A 64 9.50 -7.42 4.48
CA PHE A 64 8.19 -7.88 4.00
C PHE A 64 8.21 -8.51 2.61
N PHE A 65 9.22 -8.22 1.79
CA PHE A 65 9.24 -8.55 0.37
C PHE A 65 10.52 -9.31 -0.04
N GLY A 66 11.18 -10.01 0.89
CA GLY A 66 12.51 -10.60 0.70
C GLY A 66 12.67 -11.49 -0.54
N ALA A 67 11.62 -12.23 -0.95
CA ALA A 67 11.63 -13.01 -2.18
C ALA A 67 11.48 -12.15 -3.46
N ALA A 68 10.80 -11.01 -3.37
CA ALA A 68 10.59 -10.08 -4.47
C ALA A 68 11.86 -9.28 -4.83
N ILE A 69 12.78 -9.07 -3.89
CA ILE A 69 14.07 -8.39 -4.16
C ILE A 69 14.88 -9.14 -5.22
N GLY A 70 14.85 -10.49 -5.22
CA GLY A 70 15.53 -11.30 -6.23
C GLY A 70 14.90 -11.20 -7.63
N TYR A 71 13.61 -10.92 -7.70
CA TYR A 71 12.85 -10.79 -8.95
C TYR A 71 13.06 -9.41 -9.60
N TYR A 72 12.95 -8.34 -8.81
CA TYR A 72 13.11 -6.97 -9.28
C TYR A 72 14.58 -6.53 -9.17
N ARG A 73 15.38 -6.91 -10.17
CA ARG A 73 16.85 -6.74 -10.18
C ARG A 73 17.36 -5.29 -10.12
N LYS A 74 16.51 -4.26 -10.22
CA LYS A 74 16.87 -2.83 -10.03
C LYS A 74 15.69 -1.99 -9.50
N PRO A 75 15.93 -1.04 -8.58
CA PRO A 75 14.98 0.02 -8.25
C PRO A 75 14.73 0.98 -9.44
N PRO A 76 13.60 1.72 -9.45
CA PRO A 76 12.58 1.76 -8.40
C PRO A 76 11.62 0.56 -8.48
N PHE A 77 11.42 -0.10 -7.35
CA PHE A 77 10.48 -1.21 -7.26
C PHE A 77 9.06 -0.64 -7.21
N PRO A 78 8.09 -1.23 -7.91
CA PRO A 78 6.81 -0.59 -8.14
C PRO A 78 5.79 -0.91 -7.04
N PHE A 79 6.22 -1.02 -5.77
CA PHE A 79 5.33 -1.35 -4.67
C PHE A 79 4.54 -0.13 -4.20
N LEU A 80 3.22 -0.29 -4.12
CA LEU A 80 2.32 0.68 -3.54
C LEU A 80 1.57 0.04 -2.37
N GLN A 81 1.56 0.72 -1.24
CA GLN A 81 0.65 0.41 -0.16
C GLN A 81 -0.73 1.00 -0.47
N VAL A 82 -1.76 0.19 -0.27
CA VAL A 82 -3.15 0.64 -0.19
C VAL A 82 -3.43 1.01 1.27
N VAL A 83 -3.56 2.31 1.52
CA VAL A 83 -3.93 2.87 2.82
C VAL A 83 -5.44 3.03 2.87
N TRP A 84 -6.06 2.49 3.91
CA TRP A 84 -7.51 2.48 4.09
C TRP A 84 -7.93 3.42 5.23
N PRO A 85 -9.06 4.13 5.11
CA PRO A 85 -9.59 5.01 6.14
C PRO A 85 -10.36 4.27 7.24
N ASN A 86 -10.67 4.97 8.32
CA ASN A 86 -11.60 4.49 9.34
C ASN A 86 -13.05 4.44 8.79
N ARG A 87 -14.00 4.05 9.65
CA ARG A 87 -15.43 3.94 9.28
C ARG A 87 -16.05 5.28 8.85
N ASP A 88 -15.47 6.40 9.28
CA ASP A 88 -15.92 7.75 8.95
C ASP A 88 -15.23 8.29 7.68
N GLY A 89 -14.38 7.49 7.03
CA GLY A 89 -13.66 7.88 5.81
C GLY A 89 -12.36 8.67 6.06
N ALA A 90 -11.93 8.84 7.31
CA ALA A 90 -10.70 9.55 7.64
C ALA A 90 -9.47 8.64 7.49
N CYS A 91 -8.51 9.06 6.68
CA CYS A 91 -7.20 8.43 6.54
C CYS A 91 -6.28 8.69 7.74
N PRO A 92 -5.18 7.94 7.93
CA PRO A 92 -4.31 8.08 9.11
C PRO A 92 -3.75 9.47 9.38
N TRP A 93 -3.54 10.28 8.34
CA TRP A 93 -3.02 11.66 8.46
C TRP A 93 -4.12 12.71 8.59
N GLN A 94 -5.39 12.31 8.58
CA GLN A 94 -6.53 13.23 8.72
C GLN A 94 -7.06 13.22 10.15
N PRO A 95 -7.69 14.32 10.59
CA PRO A 95 -8.32 14.37 11.91
C PRO A 95 -9.31 13.22 12.13
N GLY A 96 -9.14 12.47 13.22
CA GLY A 96 -9.97 11.31 13.58
C GLY A 96 -9.48 9.97 13.01
N GLY A 97 -8.42 9.97 12.20
CA GLY A 97 -7.81 8.76 11.62
C GLY A 97 -6.55 8.29 12.34
N GLU A 98 -6.05 9.02 13.34
CA GLU A 98 -4.74 8.83 13.95
C GLU A 98 -4.57 7.44 14.59
N ASP A 99 -5.65 6.87 15.15
CA ASP A 99 -5.66 5.52 15.73
C ASP A 99 -5.30 4.43 14.71
N LEU A 100 -5.55 4.67 13.42
CA LEU A 100 -5.20 3.75 12.37
C LEU A 100 -3.69 3.56 12.24
N MET A 101 -2.85 4.50 12.69
CA MET A 101 -1.40 4.35 12.67
C MET A 101 -0.93 3.14 13.51
N ASN A 102 -1.74 2.68 14.46
CA ASN A 102 -1.47 1.47 15.25
C ASN A 102 -1.94 0.18 14.55
N LEU A 103 -2.84 0.30 13.57
CA LEU A 103 -3.47 -0.83 12.89
C LEU A 103 -2.86 -1.11 11.51
N GLN A 104 -2.42 -0.08 10.80
CA GLN A 104 -1.73 -0.20 9.52
C GLN A 104 -0.35 0.44 9.59
N LEU A 105 0.66 -0.36 9.24
CA LEU A 105 2.04 0.10 9.16
C LEU A 105 2.16 1.07 7.97
N MET A 106 2.59 2.31 8.21
CA MET A 106 2.79 3.31 7.15
C MET A 106 4.12 3.06 6.43
N LEU A 107 4.08 2.28 5.35
CA LEU A 107 5.26 1.83 4.61
C LEU A 107 5.98 2.94 3.83
N GLU A 108 5.36 4.10 3.66
CA GLU A 108 6.01 5.29 3.10
C GLU A 108 7.03 5.90 4.07
N LEU A 109 6.83 5.70 5.37
CA LEU A 109 7.74 6.23 6.39
C LEU A 109 8.99 5.36 6.47
N HIS A 110 10.12 6.02 6.73
CA HIS A 110 11.35 5.32 7.08
C HIS A 110 11.08 4.40 8.30
N PRO A 111 11.60 3.17 8.32
CA PRO A 111 11.31 2.26 9.42
C PRO A 111 11.65 2.82 10.81
N ASP A 112 12.79 3.50 10.96
CA ASP A 112 13.18 4.20 12.21
C ASP A 112 12.27 5.38 12.62
N LYS A 113 11.29 5.75 11.80
CA LYS A 113 10.26 6.75 12.13
C LYS A 113 8.98 6.13 12.66
N HIS A 114 8.89 4.80 12.67
CA HIS A 114 7.82 4.10 13.36
C HIS A 114 8.17 3.90 14.84
N PRO A 115 7.19 4.01 15.75
CA PRO A 115 7.40 3.63 17.14
C PRO A 115 7.81 2.15 17.23
N ASP A 116 8.65 1.82 18.22
CA ASP A 116 9.07 0.43 18.47
C ASP A 116 7.86 -0.48 18.67
N GLY A 117 7.73 -1.51 17.84
CA GLY A 117 6.57 -2.40 17.82
C GLY A 117 6.88 -3.74 17.18
N VAL A 118 5.89 -4.64 17.16
CA VAL A 118 6.04 -6.03 16.65
C VAL A 118 6.59 -6.09 15.22
N TRP A 119 6.45 -5.00 14.46
CA TRP A 119 6.85 -4.87 13.07
C TRP A 119 8.25 -4.25 12.85
N THR A 120 8.86 -3.66 13.89
CA THR A 120 10.18 -3.02 13.80
C THR A 120 11.29 -3.75 14.55
N GLN A 121 10.95 -4.80 15.30
CA GLN A 121 11.88 -5.54 16.18
C GLN A 121 13.00 -6.30 15.42
N ASP A 122 12.79 -6.64 14.15
CA ASP A 122 13.71 -7.48 13.35
C ASP A 122 14.22 -6.81 12.04
N LEU A 123 14.10 -5.48 11.93
CA LEU A 123 14.55 -4.72 10.74
C LEU A 123 16.09 -4.65 10.60
#